data_AF-A0A418BJ73-F1
#
_entry.id   AF-A0A418BJ73-F1
#
_cell.length_a   1.000
_cell.length_b   1.000
_cell.length_c   1.000
_cell.angle_alpha   90.00
_cell.angle_beta   90.00
_cell.angle_gamma   90.00
#
_symmetry.space_group_name_H-M   'P 1'
#
loop_
_entity.id
_entity.type
_entity.pdbx_description
1 polymer ?
#
loop_
_entity_poly.entity_id
_entity_poly.type
_entity_poly.pdbx_seq_one_letter_code
_entity_poly.pdbx_strand_id
1 'polypeptide(L)' 'KPDVVAPGYFTVSANARDDAGYMALAGTSMASPHVAGVVALLKSKQRDLTYADIYRLITSTADRAVL' A
#
# COMPACT_ATOMS: atom_id res chain seq x y z
N LYS A 1 15.10 -9.01 3.00
CA LYS A 1 13.85 -9.06 3.80
C LYS A 1 12.98 -7.86 3.42
N PRO A 2 11.64 -7.96 3.42
CA PRO A 2 10.77 -6.80 3.21
C PRO A 2 10.87 -5.77 4.35
N ASP A 3 10.80 -4.48 4.00
CA ASP A 3 10.75 -3.35 4.95
C ASP A 3 9.39 -3.25 5.65
N VAL A 4 8.31 -3.42 4.89
CA VAL A 4 6.91 -3.43 5.35
C VAL A 4 6.10 -4.39 4.49
N VAL A 5 5.00 -4.90 5.03
CA VAL A 5 4.02 -5.73 4.31
C VAL A 5 2.67 -5.02 4.28
N ALA A 6 1.84 -5.33 3.28
CA ALA A 6 0.53 -4.75 3.07
C ALA A 6 -0.44 -5.80 2.49
N PRO A 7 -1.77 -5.56 2.51
CA PRO A 7 -2.75 -6.50 1.97
C PRO A 7 -2.49 -6.81 0.48
N GLY A 8 -2.16 -8.08 0.21
CA GLY A 8 -1.83 -8.54 -1.14
C GLY A 8 -2.48 -9.86 -1.53
N TYR A 9 -3.37 -10.40 -0.70
CA TYR A 9 -4.10 -11.66 -0.96
C TYR A 9 -5.60 -11.36 -0.90
N PHE A 10 -6.36 -11.82 -1.89
CA PHE A 10 -7.77 -11.45 -2.09
C PHE A 10 -8.02 -9.92 -2.14
N THR A 11 -7.09 -9.17 -2.73
CA THR A 11 -7.26 -7.72 -2.92
C THR A 11 -8.23 -7.47 -4.07
N VAL A 12 -9.40 -6.91 -3.77
CA VAL A 12 -10.40 -6.51 -4.77
C VAL A 12 -9.96 -5.21 -5.47
N SER A 13 -9.99 -5.21 -6.79
CA SER A 13 -9.73 -4.02 -7.61
C SER A 13 -10.57 -4.04 -8.90
N ALA A 14 -10.52 -2.96 -9.68
CA ALA A 14 -11.19 -2.86 -10.96
C ALA A 14 -10.68 -3.95 -11.94
N ASN A 15 -11.60 -4.53 -12.71
CA ASN A 15 -11.28 -5.50 -13.75
C ASN A 15 -11.04 -4.79 -15.09
N ALA A 16 -9.86 -4.95 -15.68
CA ALA A 16 -9.53 -4.33 -16.97
C ALA A 16 -10.35 -4.87 -18.17
N ARG A 17 -11.17 -5.90 -17.98
CA ARG A 17 -12.02 -6.50 -19.03
C ARG A 17 -13.49 -6.08 -18.96
N ASP A 18 -13.88 -5.33 -17.94
CA ASP A 18 -15.27 -4.96 -17.68
C ASP A 18 -15.31 -3.61 -16.94
N ASP A 19 -15.91 -2.60 -17.57
CA ASP A 19 -15.97 -1.22 -17.05
C ASP A 19 -16.70 -1.09 -15.71
N ALA A 20 -17.57 -2.05 -15.37
CA ALA A 20 -18.24 -2.12 -14.06
C ALA A 20 -17.72 -3.28 -13.20
N GLY A 21 -16.71 -3.99 -13.68
CA GLY A 21 -16.23 -5.23 -13.10
C GLY A 21 -15.24 -5.03 -11.97
N TYR A 22 -15.31 -5.92 -10.99
CA TYR A 22 -14.32 -6.06 -9.93
C TYR A 22 -13.74 -7.47 -9.94
N MET A 23 -12.48 -7.59 -9.54
CA MET A 23 -11.81 -8.88 -9.40
C MET A 23 -10.90 -8.87 -8.18
N ALA A 24 -10.87 -9.99 -7.46
CA ALA A 24 -9.92 -10.23 -6.38
C ALA A 24 -8.67 -10.92 -6.93
N LEU A 25 -7.50 -10.33 -6.70
CA LEU A 25 -6.21 -10.89 -7.10
C LEU A 25 -5.27 -11.06 -5.90
N ALA A 26 -4.21 -11.83 -6.12
CA ALA A 26 -3.18 -12.11 -5.13
C ALA A 26 -1.77 -11.86 -5.71
N GLY A 27 -0.88 -11.31 -4.90
CA GLY A 27 0.53 -11.12 -5.22
C GLY A 27 1.12 -9.86 -4.58
N THR A 28 2.45 -9.76 -4.56
CA THR A 28 3.15 -8.56 -4.10
C THR A 28 2.78 -7.33 -4.92
N SER A 29 2.46 -7.50 -6.21
CA SER A 29 1.89 -6.45 -7.06
C SER A 29 0.59 -5.86 -6.53
N MET A 30 -0.21 -6.61 -5.77
CA MET A 30 -1.44 -6.12 -5.12
C MET A 30 -1.17 -5.48 -3.75
N ALA A 31 -0.07 -5.84 -3.09
CA ALA A 31 0.40 -5.17 -1.88
C ALA A 31 1.03 -3.79 -2.17
N SER A 32 1.78 -3.68 -3.26
CA SER A 32 2.45 -2.43 -3.68
C SER A 32 1.54 -1.19 -3.76
N PRO A 33 0.34 -1.22 -4.39
CA PRO A 33 -0.53 -0.05 -4.48
C PRO A 33 -1.07 0.40 -3.12
N HIS A 34 -1.21 -0.48 -2.14
CA HIS A 34 -1.58 -0.08 -0.77
C HIS A 34 -0.49 0.79 -0.13
N VAL A 35 0.77 0.37 -0.25
CA VAL A 35 1.91 1.17 0.26
C VAL A 35 2.02 2.48 -0.50
N ALA A 36 1.89 2.46 -1.84
CA ALA A 36 1.91 3.67 -2.66
C ALA A 36 0.79 4.65 -2.26
N GLY A 37 -0.42 4.15 -1.99
CA GLY A 37 -1.56 4.94 -1.51
C GLY A 37 -1.28 5.62 -0.17
N VAL A 38 -0.70 4.89 0.81
CA VAL A 38 -0.29 5.48 2.10
C VAL A 38 0.74 6.60 1.89
N VAL A 39 1.74 6.38 1.04
CA VAL A 39 2.75 7.41 0.72
C VAL A 39 2.11 8.63 0.05
N ALA A 40 1.16 8.43 -0.86
CA ALA A 40 0.41 9.52 -1.49
C ALA A 40 -0.40 10.31 -0.45
N LEU A 41 -1.04 9.64 0.51
CA LEU A 41 -1.77 10.30 1.60
C LEU A 41 -0.82 11.12 2.49
N LEU A 42 0.33 10.57 2.89
CA LEU A 42 1.35 11.29 3.65
C LEU A 42 1.78 12.57 2.92
N LYS A 43 2.11 12.46 1.63
CA LYS A 43 2.50 13.61 0.80
C LYS A 43 1.37 14.59 0.55
N SER A 44 0.11 14.15 0.53
CA SER A 44 -1.04 15.05 0.42
C SER A 44 -1.21 15.92 1.66
N LYS A 45 -0.82 15.42 2.84
CA LYS A 45 -0.86 16.17 4.10
C LYS A 45 0.37 17.04 4.30
N GLN A 46 1.54 16.55 3.95
CA GLN A 46 2.79 17.29 4.06
C GLN A 46 3.69 16.99 2.86
N ARG A 47 3.71 17.90 1.87
CA ARG A 47 4.36 17.68 0.58
C ARG A 47 5.89 17.56 0.67
N ASP A 48 6.49 18.21 1.66
CA ASP A 48 7.94 18.31 1.83
C ASP A 48 8.57 17.11 2.56
N LEU A 49 7.76 16.10 2.92
CA LEU A 49 8.26 14.87 3.53
C LEU A 49 9.32 14.23 2.62
N THR A 50 10.50 14.02 3.20
CA THR A 50 11.61 13.35 2.51
C THR A 50 11.36 11.84 2.45
N TYR A 51 12.18 11.14 1.65
CA TYR A 51 12.19 9.68 1.67
C TYR A 51 12.43 9.12 3.08
N ALA A 52 13.38 9.69 3.83
CA ALA A 52 13.71 9.23 5.17
C ALA A 52 12.54 9.43 6.15
N ASP A 53 11.83 10.54 6.04
CA ASP A 53 10.63 10.79 6.84
C ASP A 53 9.52 9.78 6.54
N ILE A 54 9.25 9.55 5.25
CA ILE A 54 8.23 8.59 4.80
C ILE A 54 8.61 7.17 5.26
N TYR A 55 9.86 6.75 5.05
CA TYR A 55 10.34 5.43 5.46
C TYR A 55 10.19 5.24 6.98
N ARG A 56 10.58 6.23 7.78
CA ARG A 56 10.41 6.21 9.23
C ARG A 56 8.94 6.12 9.62
N LEU A 57 8.08 6.93 9.01
CA LEU A 57 6.64 6.92 9.30
C LEU A 57 6.03 5.55 9.01
N ILE A 58 6.19 5.01 7.80
CA ILE A 58 5.55 3.75 7.41
C ILE A 58 6.07 2.54 8.22
N THR A 59 7.36 2.51 8.60
CA THR A 59 7.94 1.41 9.39
C THR A 59 7.68 1.53 10.89
N SER A 60 7.42 2.74 11.39
CA SER A 60 7.09 2.97 12.81
C SER A 60 5.61 2.80 13.14
N THR A 61 4.72 3.00 12.16
CA THR A 61 3.26 2.92 12.36
C THR A 61 2.61 1.66 11.79
N ALA A 62 3.34 0.81 11.08
CA ALA A 62 2.82 -0.48 10.63
C ALA A 62 2.45 -1.35 11.85
N ASP A 63 1.38 -2.15 11.71
CA ASP A 63 1.02 -3.14 12.73
C ASP A 63 2.17 -4.14 12.93
N ARG A 64 2.45 -4.45 14.20
CA ARG A 64 3.52 -5.35 14.64
C ARG A 64 2.98 -6.53 15.45
N ALA A 65 1.71 -6.50 15.84
CA ALA A 65 1.06 -7.54 16.62
C ALA A 65 0.53 -8.67 15.73
N VAL A 66 0.33 -8.40 14.44
CA VAL A 66 -0.16 -9.38 13.46
C VAL A 66 1.02 -9.90 12.64
N LEU A 67 1.84 -10.75 13.27
CA LEU A 67 2.75 -11.74 12.64
C LEU A 67 2.92 -12.93 13.58
#